data_AF-A0A6B0ZHW6-F1
#
_entry.id   AF-A0A6B0ZHW6-F1
#
_cell.length_a   1.000
_cell.length_b   1.000
_cell.length_c   1.000
_cell.angle_alpha   90.00
_cell.angle_beta   90.00
_cell.angle_gamma   90.00
#
_symmetry.space_group_name_H-M   'P 1'
#
loop_
_entity.id
_entity.type
_entity.pdbx_description
1 polymer ?
#
loop_
_entity_poly.entity_id
_entity_poly.type
_entity_poly.pdbx_seq_one_letter_code
_entity_poly.pdbx_strand_id
1 'polypeptide(L)' 'MATIQIKHIPEDVHRKLRIRAASAGQSLQQYMLDAVCRQADLASAEELLARKRAAALAHGGSDLDPDLIVEVIRADRESH' A
#
# COMPACT_ATOMS: atom_id res chain seq x y z
N MET A 1 25.24 0.90 -8.45
CA MET A 1 25.11 1.84 -7.32
C MET A 1 24.56 3.13 -7.87
N ALA A 2 23.39 3.55 -7.41
CA ALA A 2 22.75 4.79 -7.85
C ALA A 2 22.74 5.79 -6.71
N THR A 3 22.99 7.06 -7.03
CA THR A 3 22.98 8.17 -6.06
C THR A 3 21.93 9.18 -6.52
N ILE A 4 21.09 9.61 -5.59
CA ILE A 4 20.06 10.64 -5.84
C ILE A 4 20.49 11.91 -5.11
N GLN A 5 20.54 13.02 -5.84
CA GLN A 5 20.74 14.35 -5.26
C GLN A 5 19.46 15.17 -5.41
N ILE A 6 18.93 15.66 -4.29
CA ILE A 6 17.76 16.54 -4.25
C ILE A 6 18.26 17.96 -3.98
N LYS A 7 18.06 18.87 -4.95
CA LYS A 7 18.48 20.28 -4.85
C LYS A 7 17.34 21.17 -4.37
N HIS A 8 17.70 22.31 -3.79
CA HIS A 8 16.76 23.36 -3.37
C HIS A 8 15.73 22.90 -2.33
N ILE A 9 16.15 22.05 -1.38
CA ILE A 9 15.29 21.67 -0.26
C ILE A 9 15.12 22.90 0.63
N PRO A 10 13.87 23.32 0.94
CA PRO A 10 13.64 24.38 1.91
C PRO A 10 14.27 24.04 3.26
N GLU A 11 14.90 25.03 3.89
CA GLU A 11 15.66 24.81 5.14
C GLU A 11 14.78 24.23 6.26
N ASP A 12 13.51 24.64 6.32
CA ASP A 12 12.56 24.13 7.31
C ASP A 12 12.26 22.64 7.10
N VAL A 13 12.16 22.19 5.84
CA VAL A 13 11.95 20.79 5.48
C VAL A 13 13.20 19.99 5.82
N HIS A 14 14.38 20.47 5.44
CA HIS A 14 15.65 19.82 5.76
C HIS A 14 15.80 19.64 7.28
N ARG A 15 15.50 20.67 8.06
CA ARG A 15 15.52 20.63 9.54
C ARG A 15 14.56 19.58 10.11
N LYS A 16 13.30 19.55 9.64
CA LYS A 16 12.30 18.57 10.08
C LYS A 16 12.77 17.13 9.82
N LEU A 17 13.32 16.90 8.63
CA LEU A 17 13.83 15.58 8.24
C LEU A 17 15.03 15.15 9.10
N ARG A 18 15.96 16.06 9.39
CA ARG A 18 17.11 15.79 10.27
C ARG A 18 16.67 15.44 11.70
N ILE A 19 15.67 16.14 12.23
CA ILE A 19 15.10 15.83 13.55
C ILE A 19 14.49 14.42 13.56
N ARG A 20 13.69 14.08 12.55
CA ARG A 20 13.08 12.74 12.43
C ARG A 20 14.12 11.63 12.33
N ALA A 21 15.17 11.84 11.54
CA ALA A 21 16.27 10.89 11.42
C ALA A 21 16.98 10.67 12.78
N ALA A 22 17.29 11.76 13.50
CA ALA A 22 17.89 11.67 14.83
C ALA A 22 16.98 10.97 15.84
N SER A 23 15.67 11.25 15.83
CA SER A 23 14.68 10.55 16.68
C SER A 23 14.57 9.06 16.37
N ALA A 24 14.83 8.64 15.13
CA ALA A 24 14.89 7.25 14.72
C ALA A 24 16.27 6.58 14.98
N GLY A 25 17.26 7.32 15.52
CA GLY A 25 18.63 6.82 15.70
C GLY A 25 19.39 6.61 14.39
N GLN A 26 18.97 7.26 13.31
CA GLN A 26 19.50 7.07 11.97
C GLN A 26 20.26 8.33 11.49
N SER A 27 21.24 8.14 10.61
CA SER A 27 21.77 9.24 9.81
C SER A 27 20.69 9.74 8.83
N LEU A 28 20.78 11.01 8.43
CA LEU A 28 19.82 11.57 7.46
C LEU A 28 19.80 10.78 6.14
N GLN A 29 20.97 10.33 5.68
CA GLN A 29 21.09 9.52 4.47
C GLN A 29 20.35 8.19 4.61
N GLN A 30 20.55 7.46 5.71
CA GLN A 30 19.87 6.18 5.93
C GLN A 30 18.36 6.36 6.02
N TYR A 31 17.91 7.36 6.78
CA TYR A 31 16.49 7.67 6.91
C TYR A 31 15.84 8.00 5.55
N MET A 32 16.53 8.77 4.69
CA MET A 32 16.03 9.06 3.34
C MET A 32 16.03 7.84 2.43
N LEU A 33 17.06 7.00 2.50
CA LEU A 33 17.11 5.77 1.73
C LEU A 33 15.91 4.88 2.07
N ASP A 34 15.64 4.66 3.36
CA ASP A 34 14.51 3.85 3.79
C ASP A 34 13.18 4.47 3.34
N ALA A 35 13.06 5.80 3.33
CA ALA A 35 11.87 6.49 2.85
C ALA A 35 11.66 6.29 1.34
N VAL A 36 12.74 6.37 0.54
CA VAL A 36 12.69 6.13 -0.91
C VAL A 36 12.35 4.66 -1.21
N CYS A 37 12.96 3.71 -0.50
CA CYS A 37 12.66 2.29 -0.65
C CYS A 37 11.19 2.00 -0.31
N ARG A 38 10.70 2.48 0.84
CA ARG A 38 9.27 2.33 1.19
C ARG A 38 8.35 2.93 0.13
N GLN A 39 8.71 4.07 -0.43
CA GLN A 39 7.92 4.70 -1.49
C GLN A 39 7.95 3.89 -2.80
N ALA A 40 9.06 3.24 -3.12
CA ALA A 40 9.17 2.35 -4.27
C ALA A 40 8.42 1.02 -4.06
N ASP A 41 8.36 0.54 -2.81
CA ASP A 41 7.64 -0.69 -2.45
C ASP A 41 6.11 -0.49 -2.41
N LEU A 42 5.64 0.75 -2.24
CA LEU A 42 4.24 1.09 -2.40
C LEU A 42 3.86 0.91 -3.87
N ALA A 43 3.10 -0.15 -4.15
CA ALA A 43 2.45 -0.32 -5.45
C ALA A 43 1.76 0.98 -5.85
N SER A 44 2.09 1.49 -7.03
CA SER A 44 1.41 2.68 -7.55
C SER A 44 -0.11 2.46 -7.52
N ALA A 45 -0.90 3.53 -7.37
CA ALA A 45 -2.35 3.41 -7.32
C ALA A 45 -2.89 2.64 -8.56
N GLU A 46 -2.24 2.82 -9.71
CA GLU A 46 -2.50 2.09 -10.95
C GLU A 46 -2.13 0.60 -10.86
N GLU A 47 -0.97 0.24 -10.30
CA GLU A 47 -0.60 -1.16 -10.08
C GLU A 47 -1.50 -1.84 -9.05
N LEU A 48 -1.94 -1.12 -8.01
CA LEU A 48 -2.91 -1.65 -7.05
C LEU A 48 -4.28 -1.86 -7.73
N LEU A 49 -4.72 -0.93 -8.58
CA LEU A 49 -5.95 -1.08 -9.38
C LEU A 49 -5.82 -2.24 -10.37
N ALA A 50 -4.68 -2.37 -11.04
CA ALA A 50 -4.39 -3.45 -11.97
C ALA A 50 -4.33 -4.80 -11.23
N ARG A 51 -3.74 -4.85 -10.04
CA ARG A 51 -3.70 -6.05 -9.19
C ARG A 51 -5.09 -6.41 -8.68
N LYS A 52 -5.92 -5.43 -8.28
CA LYS A 52 -7.32 -5.66 -7.92
C LYS A 52 -8.17 -6.08 -9.10
N ARG A 53 -7.96 -5.52 -10.30
CA ARG A 53 -8.63 -5.97 -11.54
C ARG A 53 -8.19 -7.38 -11.91
N ALA A 54 -6.89 -7.68 -11.86
CA ALA A 54 -6.35 -9.00 -12.11
C ALA A 54 -6.88 -10.03 -11.09
N ALA A 55 -6.94 -9.67 -9.81
CA ALA A 55 -7.56 -10.49 -8.78
C ALA A 55 -9.07 -10.65 -9.01
N ALA A 56 -9.80 -9.59 -9.36
CA ALA A 56 -11.22 -9.66 -9.68
C ALA A 56 -11.53 -10.45 -10.96
N LEU A 57 -10.59 -10.51 -11.92
CA LEU A 57 -10.68 -11.33 -13.12
C LEU A 57 -10.27 -12.79 -12.84
N ALA A 58 -9.27 -13.01 -11.98
CA ALA A 58 -8.86 -14.35 -11.53
C ALA A 58 -9.89 -14.99 -10.58
N HIS A 59 -10.57 -14.17 -9.78
CA HIS A 59 -11.73 -14.52 -8.96
C HIS A 59 -13.05 -14.13 -9.65
N GLY A 60 -13.02 -13.94 -10.98
CA GLY A 60 -14.16 -13.51 -11.80
C GLY A 60 -15.26 -14.56 -11.95
N GLY A 61 -15.02 -15.77 -11.46
CA GLY A 61 -16.05 -16.59 -10.86
C GLY A 61 -15.77 -16.61 -9.37
N SER A 62 -16.64 -16.01 -8.58
CA SER A 62 -16.69 -16.36 -7.17
C SER A 62 -16.82 -17.88 -7.11
N ASP A 63 -15.94 -18.58 -6.40
CA ASP A 63 -16.09 -19.99 -6.01
C ASP A 63 -17.30 -20.18 -5.05
N LEU A 64 -18.21 -19.20 -5.02
CA LEU A 64 -19.47 -19.27 -4.31
C LEU A 64 -20.46 -19.88 -5.28
N ASP A 65 -20.80 -21.12 -4.99
CA ASP A 65 -21.93 -21.80 -5.58
C ASP A 65 -23.19 -20.91 -5.42
N PRO A 66 -23.83 -20.48 -6.52
CA PRO A 66 -25.07 -19.72 -6.46
C PRO A 66 -26.15 -20.41 -5.62
N ASP A 67 -26.17 -21.74 -5.60
CA ASP A 67 -27.15 -22.51 -4.81
C ASP A 67 -26.88 -22.36 -3.30
N LEU A 68 -25.61 -22.29 -2.89
CA LEU A 68 -25.23 -22.02 -1.50
C LEU A 68 -25.65 -20.62 -1.05
N ILE A 69 -25.55 -19.62 -1.93
CA ILE A 69 -26.01 -18.26 -1.65
C ILE A 69 -27.53 -18.25 -1.41
N VAL A 70 -28.28 -18.97 -2.23
CA VAL A 70 -29.74 -19.08 -2.10
C VAL A 70 -30.13 -19.82 -0.81
N GLU A 71 -29.44 -20.89 -0.45
CA GLU A 71 -29.68 -21.61 0.81
C GLU A 71 -29.46 -20.74 2.04
N VAL A 72 -28.35 -19.99 2.09
CA VAL A 72 -28.06 -19.09 3.22
C VAL A 72 -29.14 -18.01 3.37
N ILE A 73 -29.60 -17.44 2.25
CA ILE A 73 -30.68 -16.43 2.26
C ILE A 73 -32.02 -17.03 2.69
N ARG A 74 -32.31 -18.28 2.33
CA ARG A 74 -33.53 -18.98 2.76
C ARG A 74 -33.51 -19.29 4.25
N ALA A 75 -32.40 -19.82 4.77
CA ALA A 75 -32.24 -20.15 6.18
C ALA A 75 -32.40 -18.91 7.09
N ASP A 76 -31.91 -17.75 6.66
CA ASP A 76 -32.08 -16.48 7.38
C ASP A 76 -33.56 -16.04 7.41
N ARG A 77 -34.30 -16.23 6.31
CA ARG A 77 -35.74 -15.90 6.24
C ARG A 77 -36.61 -16.86 7.04
N GLU A 78 -36.24 -18.12 7.16
CA GLU A 78 -37.00 -19.14 7.90
C GLU A 78 -36.76 -19.10 9.42
N SER A 79 -35.73 -18.38 9.86
CA SER A 79 -35.39 -18.20 11.28
C SER A 79 -35.94 -16.89 11.89
N HIS A 80 -36.73 -16.13 11.12
CA HIS A 80 -37.42 -14.89 11.53
C HIS A 80 -38.94 -15.01 11.34
#